data_AF-A0AAE7NLL4-F1
#
_entry.id   AF-A0AAE7NLL4-F1
#
_cell.length_a   1.000
_cell.length_b   1.000
_cell.length_c   1.000
_cell.angle_alpha   90.00
_cell.angle_beta   90.00
_cell.angle_gamma   90.00
#
_symmetry.space_group_name_H-M   'P 1'
#
loop_
_entity.id
_entity.type
_entity.pdbx_description
1 polymer ?
#
loop_
_entity_poly.entity_id
_entity_poly.type
_entity_poly.pdbx_seq_one_letter_code
_entity_poly.pdbx_strand_id
1 'polypeptide(L)'
;MAKLSPRAARIKMAAETAFGPRGLTQLAAAAGVSKQMMSFIVTGAKPVTDDVYRRVAEALLTEAGRMTKAAEKIETLAGKMFAELE
;
A
#
# COMPACT_ATOMS: atom_id res chain seq x y z
N MET A 1 14.86 19.38 4.69
CA MET A 1 13.58 18.64 4.76
C MET A 1 13.14 18.58 6.20
N ALA A 2 11.90 18.92 6.52
CA ALA A 2 11.37 18.68 7.86
C ALA A 2 11.43 17.18 8.16
N LYS A 3 11.84 16.81 9.39
CA LYS A 3 11.86 15.42 9.82
C LYS A 3 10.42 14.89 9.78
N LEU A 4 10.17 13.85 9.00
CA LEU A 4 8.84 13.24 8.92
C LEU A 4 8.40 12.77 10.30
N SER A 5 7.12 12.95 10.60
CA SER A 5 6.53 12.28 11.76
C SER A 5 6.66 10.76 11.61
N PRO A 6 6.74 9.99 12.72
CA PRO A 6 6.80 8.53 12.64
C PRO A 6 5.62 7.90 11.89
N ARG A 7 4.45 8.55 11.92
CA ARG A 7 3.27 8.11 11.13
C ARG A 7 3.46 8.36 9.63
N ALA A 8 3.93 9.55 9.24
CA ALA A 8 4.21 9.87 7.85
C ALA A 8 5.30 8.96 7.25
N ALA A 9 6.34 8.65 8.03
CA ALA A 9 7.39 7.72 7.63
C ALA A 9 6.82 6.31 7.38
N ARG A 10 5.93 5.81 8.26
CA ARG A 10 5.24 4.53 8.07
C ARG A 10 4.37 4.51 6.83
N ILE A 11 3.60 5.58 6.58
CA ILE A 11 2.78 5.70 5.36
C ILE A 11 3.65 5.64 4.10
N LYS A 12 4.76 6.39 4.07
CA LYS A 12 5.69 6.40 2.94
C LYS A 12 6.24 5.00 2.66
N MET A 13 6.77 4.34 3.69
CA MET A 13 7.31 2.98 3.58
C MET A 13 6.23 1.99 3.12
N ALA A 14 5.03 2.06 3.68
CA ALA A 14 3.93 1.16 3.30
C ALA A 14 3.49 1.34 1.84
N ALA A 15 3.49 2.58 1.32
CA ALA A 15 3.22 2.84 -0.09
C ALA A 15 4.26 2.17 -1.00
N GLU A 16 5.54 2.26 -0.63
CA GLU A 16 6.65 1.64 -1.36
C GLU A 16 6.58 0.10 -1.30
N THR A 17 6.26 -0.48 -0.14
CA THR A 17 6.13 -1.94 0.03
C THR A 17 4.94 -2.50 -0.75
N ALA A 18 3.77 -1.87 -0.65
CA ALA A 18 2.56 -2.42 -1.26
C ALA A 18 2.50 -2.19 -2.78
N PHE A 19 3.00 -1.06 -3.27
CA PHE A 19 2.77 -0.64 -4.67
C PHE A 19 4.06 -0.23 -5.41
N GLY A 20 5.23 -0.37 -4.79
CA GLY A 20 6.53 -0.04 -5.38
C GLY A 20 6.96 1.44 -5.26
N PRO A 21 8.11 1.83 -5.85
CA PRO A 21 8.74 3.16 -5.66
C PRO A 21 7.91 4.39 -6.06
N ARG A 22 6.76 4.20 -6.72
CA ARG A 22 5.80 5.26 -7.09
C ARG A 22 4.39 5.00 -6.54
N GLY A 23 4.31 4.14 -5.54
CA GLY A 23 3.10 3.59 -4.95
C GLY A 23 2.20 4.56 -4.19
N LEU A 24 2.66 5.80 -3.97
CA LEU A 24 1.94 6.80 -3.18
C LEU A 24 0.57 7.12 -3.77
N THR A 25 0.47 7.15 -5.10
CA THR A 25 -0.79 7.46 -5.80
C THR A 25 -1.80 6.33 -5.64
N GLN A 26 -1.35 5.09 -5.71
CA GLN A 26 -2.15 3.89 -5.54
C GLN A 26 -2.63 3.79 -4.09
N LEU A 27 -1.75 4.02 -3.11
CA LEU A 27 -2.13 4.03 -1.71
C LEU A 27 -3.15 5.14 -1.39
N ALA A 28 -2.97 6.33 -1.96
CA ALA A 28 -3.92 7.42 -1.80
C ALA A 28 -5.32 7.05 -2.33
N ALA A 29 -5.38 6.45 -3.53
CA ALA A 29 -6.63 5.96 -4.10
C ALA A 29 -7.26 4.85 -3.24
N ALA A 30 -6.47 3.87 -2.79
CA ALA A 30 -6.95 2.76 -1.95
C ALA A 30 -7.48 3.23 -0.59
N ALA A 31 -6.83 4.23 0.02
CA ALA A 31 -7.28 4.83 1.28
C ALA A 31 -8.42 5.85 1.10
N GLY A 32 -8.79 6.19 -0.15
CA GLY A 32 -9.73 7.24 -0.48
C GLY A 32 -9.28 8.65 -0.06
N VAL A 33 -7.97 8.86 0.08
CA VAL A 33 -7.35 10.13 0.46
C VAL A 33 -6.87 10.83 -0.82
N SER A 34 -6.99 12.15 -0.90
CA SER A 34 -6.52 12.86 -2.10
C SER A 34 -4.99 12.72 -2.27
N LYS A 35 -4.54 12.64 -3.53
CA LYS A 35 -3.11 12.54 -3.86
C LYS A 35 -2.31 13.70 -3.25
N GLN A 36 -2.90 14.90 -3.28
CA GLN A 36 -2.28 16.10 -2.72
C GLN A 36 -2.13 16.01 -1.20
N MET A 37 -3.15 15.52 -0.48
CA MET A 37 -3.06 15.31 0.96
C MET A 37 -1.97 14.29 1.31
N MET A 38 -1.92 13.18 0.57
CA MET A 38 -0.88 12.15 0.77
C MET A 38 0.53 12.71 0.51
N SER A 39 0.70 13.52 -0.54
CA SER A 39 1.96 14.23 -0.84
C SER A 39 2.37 15.18 0.29
N PHE A 40 1.44 15.97 0.83
CA PHE A 40 1.72 16.85 1.95
C PHE A 40 2.12 16.09 3.22
N ILE A 41 1.53 14.92 3.46
CA ILE A 41 1.89 14.06 4.58
C ILE A 41 3.32 13.54 4.42
N VAL A 42 3.67 12.95 3.27
CA VAL A 42 4.98 12.31 3.08
C VAL A 42 6.13 13.28 2.82
N THR A 43 5.82 14.56 2.61
CA THR A 43 6.80 15.67 2.60
C THR A 43 6.90 16.37 3.97
N GLY A 44 6.04 16.01 4.93
CA GLY A 44 5.99 16.61 6.26
C GLY A 44 5.31 17.98 6.30
N ALA A 45 4.68 18.43 5.21
CA ALA A 45 3.96 19.69 5.12
C ALA A 45 2.64 19.68 5.91
N LYS A 46 2.06 18.51 6.17
CA LYS A 46 0.87 18.35 7.02
C LYS A 46 1.02 17.21 8.03
N PRO A 47 0.45 17.35 9.25
CA PRO A 47 0.42 16.26 10.22
C PRO A 47 -0.52 15.14 9.75
N VAL A 48 -0.27 13.92 10.24
CA VAL A 48 -1.10 12.76 9.96
C VAL A 48 -2.19 12.66 11.03
N THR A 49 -3.44 12.91 10.64
CA THR A 49 -4.60 12.74 11.53
C THR A 49 -4.88 11.27 11.78
N ASP A 50 -5.59 10.97 12.87
CA ASP A 50 -5.99 9.59 13.20
C ASP A 50 -6.89 8.98 12.12
N ASP A 51 -7.80 9.78 11.55
CA ASP A 51 -8.67 9.35 10.45
C ASP A 51 -7.86 8.90 9.22
N VAL A 52 -6.95 9.74 8.74
CA VAL A 52 -6.10 9.40 7.59
C VAL A 52 -5.24 8.17 7.90
N TYR A 53 -4.70 8.07 9.11
CA TYR A 53 -3.87 6.94 9.50
C TYR A 53 -4.66 5.63 9.52
N ARG A 54 -5.90 5.65 10.07
CA ARG A 54 -6.81 4.50 10.07
C ARG A 54 -7.15 4.05 8.66
N ARG A 55 -7.55 4.99 7.80
CA ARG A 55 -7.92 4.70 6.40
C ARG A 55 -6.77 4.10 5.61
N VAL A 56 -5.54 4.58 5.83
CA VAL A 56 -4.34 3.97 5.24
C VAL A 56 -4.12 2.55 5.75
N ALA A 57 -4.26 2.31 7.06
CA ALA A 57 -4.12 0.97 7.63
C ALA A 57 -5.16 -0.02 7.08
N GLU A 58 -6.42 0.37 6.98
CA GLU A 58 -7.51 -0.44 6.41
C GLU A 58 -7.27 -0.76 4.93
N ALA A 59 -6.81 0.22 4.15
CA ALA A 59 -6.45 0.02 2.74
C ALA A 59 -5.30 -0.97 2.58
N LEU A 60 -4.28 -0.89 3.44
CA LEU A 60 -3.14 -1.81 3.42
C LEU A 60 -3.55 -3.24 3.78
N LEU A 61 -4.41 -3.42 4.79
CA LEU A 61 -4.94 -4.75 5.14
C LEU A 61 -5.76 -5.35 4.01
N THR A 62 -6.59 -4.53 3.36
CA THR A 62 -7.37 -4.96 2.20
C THR A 62 -6.47 -5.38 1.03
N GLU A 63 -5.44 -4.58 0.74
CA GLU A 63 -4.50 -4.87 -0.34
C GLU A 63 -3.67 -6.13 -0.05
N ALA A 64 -3.22 -6.32 1.19
CA ALA A 64 -2.54 -7.55 1.61
C ALA A 64 -3.43 -8.78 1.38
N GLY A 65 -4.71 -8.71 1.76
CA GLY A 65 -5.68 -9.78 1.49
C GLY A 65 -5.88 -10.05 -0.01
N ARG A 66 -5.85 -9.01 -0.85
CA ARG A 66 -5.88 -9.16 -2.32
C ARG A 66 -4.64 -9.88 -2.84
N MET A 67 -3.45 -9.54 -2.33
CA MET A 67 -2.18 -10.15 -2.71
C MET A 67 -2.13 -11.63 -2.31
N THR A 68 -2.57 -11.99 -1.11
CA THR A 68 -2.65 -13.40 -0.68
C THR A 68 -3.51 -14.22 -1.62
N LYS A 69 -4.72 -13.76 -1.94
CA LYS A 69 -5.62 -14.44 -2.89
C LYS A 69 -5.03 -14.52 -4.30
N ALA A 70 -4.26 -13.53 -4.71
CA ALA A 70 -3.59 -13.56 -6.00
C ALA A 70 -2.46 -14.61 -6.01
N ALA A 71 -1.68 -14.70 -4.94
CA ALA A 71 -0.63 -15.70 -4.79
C ALA A 71 -1.20 -17.13 -4.85
N GLU A 72 -2.25 -17.43 -4.08
CA GLU A 72 -2.94 -18.74 -4.10
C GLU A 72 -3.39 -19.14 -5.52
N LYS A 73 -3.94 -18.18 -6.28
CA LYS A 73 -4.35 -18.42 -7.67
C LYS A 73 -3.16 -18.68 -8.59
N ILE A 74 -2.07 -17.93 -8.44
CA ILE A 74 -0.85 -18.12 -9.22
C ILE A 74 -0.25 -19.50 -8.92
N GLU A 75 -0.16 -19.89 -7.65
CA GLU A 75 0.30 -21.23 -7.24
C GLU A 75 -0.56 -22.34 -7.86
N THR A 76 -1.89 -22.18 -7.83
CA THR A 76 -2.81 -23.14 -8.46
C THR A 76 -2.57 -23.27 -9.97
N LEU A 77 -2.36 -22.14 -10.68
CA LEU A 77 -2.09 -22.16 -12.11
C LEU A 77 -0.74 -22.82 -12.42
N ALA A 78 0.31 -22.45 -11.69
CA ALA A 78 1.63 -23.06 -11.83
C ALA A 78 1.59 -24.57 -11.58
N GLY A 79 0.87 -25.03 -10.55
CA GLY A 79 0.67 -26.45 -10.27
C GLY A 79 0.04 -27.22 -11.43
N LYS A 80 -0.97 -26.65 -12.10
CA LYS A 80 -1.57 -27.25 -13.29
C LYS A 80 -0.58 -27.33 -14.45
N MET A 81 0.19 -26.27 -14.68
CA MET A 81 1.23 -26.25 -15.73
C MET A 81 2.31 -27.32 -15.47
N PHE A 82 2.71 -27.55 -14.21
CA PHE A 82 3.65 -28.62 -13.89
C PHE A 82 3.06 -30.00 -14.16
N ALA A 83 1.79 -30.23 -13.81
CA ALA A 83 1.11 -31.49 -14.07
C ALA A 83 0.92 -31.81 -15.57
N GLU A 84 0.95 -30.80 -16.46
CA GLU A 84 0.92 -30.99 -17.92
C GLU A 84 2.26 -31.42 -18.51
N LEU A 85 3.36 -31.28 -17.75
CA LEU A 85 4.71 -31.65 -18.17
C LEU A 85 5.13 -33.05 -17.71
N GLU A 86 4.34 -33.69 -16.85
CA GLU A 86 4.53 -35.07 -16.33
C GLU A 86 3.63 -36.08 -17.05
#